data_AF-A0A6G3X5B3-F1
#
_entry.id   AF-A0A6G3X5B3-F1
#
_cell.length_a   1.000
_cell.length_b   1.000
_cell.length_c   1.000
_cell.angle_alpha   90.00
_cell.angle_beta   90.00
_cell.angle_gamma   90.00
#
_symmetry.space_group_name_H-M   'P 1'
#
loop_
_entity.id
_entity.type
_entity.pdbx_description
1 polymer ?
#
loop_
_entity_poly.entity_id
_entity_poly.type
_entity_poly.pdbx_seq_one_letter_code
_entity_poly.pdbx_strand_id
1 'polypeptide(L)' 'MIIEECRACGNSELLPVLDLGPQALTGVFPRSRDEDVPQVPLDLVRCSPGGCGLVQLRHTADL' A
#
# COMPACT_ATOMS: atom_id res chain seq x y z
N MET A 1 0.59 -4.53 7.28
CA MET A 1 1.97 -5.08 7.19
C MET A 1 2.73 -4.36 6.08
N ILE A 2 4.00 -4.00 6.28
CA ILE A 2 4.88 -3.47 5.22
C ILE A 2 5.47 -4.66 4.46
N ILE A 3 5.56 -4.58 3.13
CA ILE A 3 6.23 -5.60 2.33
C ILE A 3 7.74 -5.38 2.30
N GLU A 4 8.51 -6.47 2.38
CA GLU A 4 9.97 -6.46 2.28
C GLU A 4 10.44 -6.82 0.86
N GLU A 5 9.60 -7.48 0.06
CA GLU A 5 9.94 -7.98 -1.26
C GLU A 5 8.82 -7.74 -2.27
N CYS A 6 9.20 -7.65 -3.55
CA CYS A 6 8.28 -7.54 -4.66
C CYS A 6 7.38 -8.79 -4.74
N ARG A 7 6.06 -8.59 -4.64
CA ARG A 7 5.06 -9.68 -4.66
C ARG A 7 5.11 -10.56 -5.91
N ALA A 8 5.68 -10.10 -7.02
CA ALA A 8 5.74 -10.85 -8.28
C ALA A 8 7.06 -11.59 -8.51
N CYS A 9 8.20 -11.06 -8.03
CA CYS A 9 9.51 -11.62 -8.38
C CYS A 9 10.49 -11.77 -7.20
N GLY A 10 10.09 -11.43 -5.97
CA GLY A 10 10.93 -11.55 -4.77
C GLY A 10 12.07 -10.53 -4.65
N ASN A 11 12.22 -9.58 -5.59
CA ASN A 11 13.25 -8.54 -5.48
C ASN A 11 12.97 -7.61 -4.28
N SER A 12 13.96 -7.38 -3.43
CA SER A 12 13.84 -6.54 -2.22
C SER A 12 14.09 -5.05 -2.47
N GLU A 13 14.62 -4.67 -3.63
CA GLU A 13 14.82 -3.25 -3.97
C GLU A 13 13.51 -2.63 -4.47
N LEU A 14 12.81 -1.94 -3.56
CA LEU A 14 11.55 -1.25 -3.81
C LEU A 14 11.75 0.27 -3.75
N LEU A 15 11.61 0.93 -4.89
CA LEU A 15 11.82 2.38 -5.04
C LEU A 15 10.51 3.15 -4.78
N PRO A 16 10.50 4.23 -3.99
CA PRO A 16 9.28 5.02 -3.77
C PRO A 16 8.82 5.73 -5.05
N VAL A 17 7.51 5.88 -5.21
CA VAL A 17 6.88 6.57 -6.35
C VAL A 17 5.99 7.72 -5.87
N LEU A 18 5.10 7.43 -4.91
CA LEU A 18 4.12 8.37 -4.40
C LEU A 18 3.74 7.98 -2.97
N ASP A 19 3.54 8.98 -2.12
CA ASP A 19 3.01 8.86 -0.76
C ASP A 19 1.79 9.79 -0.66
N LEU A 20 0.63 9.23 -0.32
CA LEU A 20 -0.63 9.96 -0.13
C LEU A 20 -1.05 10.01 1.36
N GLY A 21 -0.20 9.54 2.26
CA GLY A 21 -0.45 9.47 3.69
C GLY A 21 -1.60 8.53 4.05
N PRO A 22 -2.21 8.71 5.24
CA PRO A 22 -3.34 7.90 5.70
C PRO A 22 -4.57 8.10 4.80
N GLN A 23 -5.13 7.00 4.31
CA GLN A 23 -6.35 6.96 3.49
C GLN A 23 -7.37 6.03 4.11
N ALA A 24 -8.66 6.39 4.04
CA ALA A 24 -9.76 5.58 4.54
C ALA A 24 -9.93 4.30 3.70
N LEU A 25 -10.32 3.19 4.35
CA LEU A 25 -10.66 1.95 3.66
C LEU A 25 -11.90 2.17 2.78
N THR A 26 -11.72 2.10 1.45
CA THR A 26 -12.77 2.39 0.46
C THR A 26 -13.88 1.34 0.39
N GLY A 27 -13.72 0.21 1.09
CA GLY A 27 -14.73 -0.84 1.24
C GLY A 27 -15.58 -0.70 2.52
N VAL A 28 -15.27 0.24 3.40
CA VAL A 28 -15.99 0.46 4.66
C VAL A 28 -16.86 1.71 4.53
N PHE A 29 -18.17 1.52 4.65
CA PHE A 29 -19.16 2.59 4.55
C PHE A 29 -19.81 2.83 5.91
N PRO A 30 -19.58 3.99 6.56
CA PRO A 30 -20.13 4.29 7.87
C PRO A 30 -21.66 4.48 7.80
N ARG A 31 -22.39 4.03 8.81
CA ARG A 31 -23.84 4.22 8.97
C ARG A 31 -24.21 5.60 9.53
N SER A 32 -23.26 6.28 10.17
CA SER A 32 -23.44 7.60 10.76
C SER A 32 -22.20 8.46 10.56
N ARG A 33 -22.33 9.79 10.75
CA ARG A 33 -21.21 10.72 10.58
C ARG A 33 -20.13 10.58 11.66
N ASP A 34 -20.49 9.98 12.79
CA ASP A 34 -19.63 9.84 13.96
C ASP A 34 -18.94 8.46 14.00
N GLU A 35 -19.20 7.60 13.02
CA GLU A 35 -18.56 6.29 12.91
C GLU A 35 -17.19 6.44 12.23
N ASP A 36 -16.13 6.08 12.98
CA ASP A 36 -14.77 6.10 12.49
C ASP A 36 -14.53 5.04 11.41
N VAL A 37 -13.97 5.45 10.27
CA VAL A 37 -13.53 4.55 9.21
C VAL A 37 -12.03 4.28 9.38
N PRO A 38 -11.59 3.01 9.46
CA PRO A 38 -10.17 2.70 9.57
C PRO A 38 -9.38 3.32 8.42
N GLN A 39 -8.20 3.85 8.74
CA GLN A 39 -7.28 4.43 7.78
C GLN A 39 -5.96 3.67 7.74
N VAL A 40 -5.37 3.55 6.56
CA VAL A 40 -4.07 2.92 6.33
C VAL A 40 -3.20 3.81 5.43
N PRO A 41 -1.86 3.80 5.58
CA PRO A 41 -0.99 4.57 4.69
C PRO A 41 -1.05 4.06 3.24
N LEU A 42 -1.21 4.98 2.29
CA LEU A 42 -1.24 4.69 0.86
C LEU A 42 0.07 5.14 0.19
N ASP A 43 1.00 4.19 0.12
CA ASP A 43 2.33 4.42 -0.48
C ASP A 43 2.51 3.50 -1.68
N LEU A 44 2.90 4.06 -2.82
CA LEU A 44 3.27 3.32 -4.02
C LEU A 44 4.78 3.16 -4.10
N VAL A 45 5.21 1.93 -4.34
CA VAL A 45 6.59 1.58 -4.64
C VAL A 45 6.67 0.86 -5.99
N ARG A 46 7.81 0.99 -6.65
CA ARG A 46 8.15 0.29 -7.88
C ARG A 46 9.31 -0.66 -7.61
N CYS A 47 9.16 -1.92 -7.98
CA CYS A 47 10.27 -2.87 -8.03
C CYS A 47 11.38 -2.31 -8.94
N SER A 48 12.62 -2.27 -8.45
CA SER A 48 13.72 -1.62 -9.17
C SER A 48 13.94 -2.21 -10.57
N PRO A 49 14.67 -1.51 -11.46
CA PRO A 49 15.07 -2.07 -12.76
C PRO A 49 15.90 -3.36 -12.67
N GLY A 50 16.51 -3.67 -11.51
CA GLY A 50 17.16 -4.96 -11.26
C GLY A 50 16.17 -6.12 -11.06
N GLY A 51 14.88 -5.82 -10.87
CA GLY A 51 13.78 -6.78 -10.80
C GLY A 51 12.80 -6.63 -11.98
N CYS A 52 11.50 -6.82 -11.71
CA CYS A 52 10.47 -6.89 -12.75
C CYS A 52 9.76 -5.56 -13.08
N GLY A 53 10.04 -4.48 -12.35
CA GLY A 53 9.42 -3.17 -12.62
C GLY A 53 7.98 -3.00 -12.12
N LEU A 54 7.38 -4.00 -11.43
CA LEU A 54 6.03 -3.92 -10.89
C LEU A 54 5.84 -2.71 -9.96
N VAL A 55 4.79 -1.92 -10.20
CA VAL A 55 4.29 -0.90 -9.28
C VAL A 55 3.26 -1.54 -8.35
N GLN A 56 3.39 -1.32 -7.04
CA GLN A 56 2.57 -1.96 -6.01
C GLN A 56 2.49 -1.11 -4.75
N LEU A 57 1.53 -1.41 -3.88
CA LEU A 57 1.44 -0.78 -2.57
C LEU A 57 2.54 -1.28 -1.63
N ARG A 58 3.13 -0.37 -0.85
CA ARG A 58 4.09 -0.70 0.21
C ARG A 58 3.46 -1.48 1.36
N HIS A 59 2.18 -1.22 1.62
CA HIS A 59 1.44 -1.84 2.70
C HIS A 59 0.49 -2.90 2.15
N THR A 60 0.36 -4.01 2.89
CA THR A 60 -0.79 -4.91 2.82
C THR A 60 -1.69 -4.54 3.98
N ALA A 61 -2.91 -4.08 3.66
CA ALA A 61 -3.97 -3.92 4.64
C ALA A 61 -4.57 -5.31 4.94
N ASP A 62 -4.61 -5.68 6.21
CA ASP A 62 -5.29 -6.86 6.72
C ASP A 62 -6.19 -6.39 7.88
N LEU A 63 -7.39 -6.97 8.00
CA LEU A 63 -8.40 -6.60 9.00
C LEU A 63 -8.53 -7.70 10.05
#